data_AF-A0A235IVH8-F1
#
_entry.id   AF-A0A235IVH8-F1
#
_cell.length_a   1.000
_cell.length_b   1.000
_cell.length_c   1.000
_cell.angle_alpha   90.00
_cell.angle_beta   90.00
_cell.angle_gamma   90.00
#
_symmetry.space_group_name_H-M   'P 1'
#
loop_
_entity.id
_entity.type
_entity.pdbx_description
1 polymer ?
#
loop_
_entity_poly.entity_id
_entity_poly.type
_entity_poly.pdbx_seq_one_letter_code
_entity_poly.pdbx_strand_id
1 'polypeptide(L)'
;MIKIVFWNVILGFLAVLIAILVSGTIQAWAANPNLDGDSHPTRLKLSECIADVKEVTAWDEKETLDAARKICEKRQSHTKQKARFLASLKKLQEQYQNYTNHGFDKQLPTAIADSWTIVKSCIDFKEGFTSPHNVAVLSVPENIRSGCYSLGASLVESALFNQTQ
;
A
#
# COMPACT_ATOMS: atom_id res chain seq x y z
N MET A 1 16.07 46.28 -37.61
CA MET A 1 16.62 45.01 -37.09
C MET A 1 16.17 44.66 -35.66
N ILE A 2 15.95 45.63 -34.76
CA ILE A 2 15.57 45.37 -33.35
C ILE A 2 14.18 44.72 -33.16
N LYS A 3 13.21 44.99 -34.05
CA LYS A 3 11.84 44.43 -33.95
C LYS A 3 11.73 42.91 -34.20
N ILE A 4 12.64 42.33 -35.01
CA ILE A 4 12.61 40.91 -35.36
C ILE A 4 13.16 40.05 -34.21
N VAL A 5 14.12 40.56 -33.45
CA VAL A 5 14.69 39.87 -32.29
C VAL A 5 13.66 39.78 -31.16
N PHE A 6 12.89 40.84 -30.92
CA PHE A 6 11.89 40.89 -29.86
C PHE A 6 10.74 39.89 -30.06
N TRP A 7 10.33 39.65 -31.31
CA TRP A 7 9.23 38.75 -31.62
C TRP A 7 9.62 37.26 -31.46
N ASN A 8 10.86 36.92 -31.82
CA ASN A 8 11.39 35.56 -31.63
C ASN A 8 11.61 35.20 -30.15
N VAL A 9 11.96 36.18 -29.31
CA VAL A 9 12.10 35.97 -27.85
C VAL A 9 10.74 35.71 -27.19
N ILE A 10 9.69 36.43 -27.60
CA ILE A 10 8.32 36.24 -27.05
C ILE A 10 7.75 34.87 -27.46
N LEU A 11 7.94 34.45 -28.72
CA LEU A 11 7.52 33.12 -29.18
C LEU A 11 8.27 31.98 -28.48
N GLY A 12 9.57 32.15 -28.21
CA GLY A 12 10.36 31.20 -27.42
C GLY A 12 9.87 31.06 -25.97
N PHE A 13 9.56 32.18 -25.31
CA PHE A 13 9.00 32.16 -23.96
C PHE A 13 7.61 31.50 -23.90
N LEU A 14 6.76 31.73 -24.91
CA LEU A 14 5.44 31.12 -24.99
C LEU A 14 5.53 29.59 -25.15
N ALA A 15 6.47 29.09 -25.96
CA ALA A 15 6.71 27.66 -26.15
C ALA A 15 7.22 26.97 -24.87
N VAL A 16 8.08 27.64 -24.11
CA VAL A 16 8.57 27.14 -22.81
C VAL A 16 7.43 27.12 -21.77
N LEU A 17 6.57 28.14 -21.74
CA LEU A 17 5.40 28.17 -20.84
C LEU A 17 4.38 27.06 -21.16
N ILE A 18 4.16 26.76 -22.44
CA ILE A 18 3.27 25.65 -22.85
C ILE A 18 3.89 24.29 -22.46
N ALA A 19 5.20 24.10 -22.62
CA ALA A 19 5.87 22.87 -22.19
C ALA A 19 5.79 22.65 -20.66
N ILE A 20 5.85 23.73 -19.87
CA ILE A 20 5.71 23.65 -18.40
C ILE A 20 4.26 23.32 -18.00
N LEU A 21 3.26 23.79 -18.75
CA LEU A 21 1.84 23.48 -18.49
C LEU A 21 1.47 22.03 -18.87
N VAL A 22 2.06 21.46 -19.93
CA VAL A 22 1.84 20.04 -20.28
C VAL A 22 2.60 19.08 -19.36
N SER A 23 3.68 19.54 -18.72
CA SER A 23 4.43 18.74 -17.74
C SER A 23 3.75 18.64 -16.35
N GLY A 24 2.67 19.40 -16.14
CA GLY A 24 1.99 19.53 -14.84
C GLY A 24 1.02 18.40 -14.50
N THR A 25 0.64 17.53 -15.44
CA THR A 25 -0.07 16.30 -15.11
C THR A 25 0.94 15.18 -14.91
N ILE A 26 1.77 15.31 -13.86
CA ILE A 26 2.20 14.09 -13.19
C ILE A 26 0.89 13.48 -12.72
N GLN A 27 0.37 12.49 -13.47
CA GLN A 27 -0.67 11.60 -12.96
C GLN A 27 -0.16 11.20 -11.60
N ALA A 28 -0.86 11.64 -10.55
CA ALA A 28 -0.65 11.19 -9.19
C ALA A 28 -0.93 9.68 -9.23
N TRP A 29 0.08 8.93 -9.65
CA TRP A 29 0.04 7.51 -9.77
C TRP A 29 0.11 7.03 -8.33
N ALA A 30 -1.10 6.90 -7.77
CA ALA A 30 -1.48 6.48 -6.43
C ALA A 30 -0.36 6.60 -5.40
N ALA A 31 -0.40 7.65 -4.55
CA ALA A 31 0.26 7.55 -3.26
C ALA A 31 -0.22 6.25 -2.61
N ASN A 32 0.67 5.27 -2.39
CA ASN A 32 0.33 4.02 -1.71
C ASN A 32 -0.15 4.39 -0.30
N PRO A 33 -1.46 4.40 -0.02
CA PRO A 33 -1.93 4.86 1.27
C PRO A 33 -1.38 3.93 2.34
N ASN A 34 -0.90 4.51 3.44
CA ASN A 34 -0.53 3.72 4.58
C ASN A 34 -1.79 3.31 5.33
N LEU A 35 -2.17 2.04 5.22
CA LEU A 35 -3.33 1.46 5.92
C LEU A 35 -2.93 0.71 7.21
N ASP A 36 -1.71 0.91 7.70
CA ASP A 36 -1.19 0.18 8.85
C ASP A 36 -1.81 0.63 10.19
N GLY A 37 -2.39 1.83 10.29
CA GLY A 37 -3.07 2.30 11.51
C GLY A 37 -2.25 2.01 12.78
N ASP A 38 -2.87 1.32 13.74
CA ASP A 38 -2.26 0.94 15.04
C ASP A 38 -1.35 -0.31 14.96
N SER A 39 -1.24 -0.96 13.80
CA SER A 39 -0.30 -2.06 13.61
C SER A 39 1.13 -1.55 13.41
N HIS A 40 2.10 -2.41 13.69
CA HIS A 40 3.53 -2.08 13.63
C HIS A 40 4.31 -3.15 12.86
N PRO A 41 3.99 -3.38 11.56
CA PRO A 41 4.62 -4.45 10.77
C PRO A 41 6.15 -4.37 10.72
N THR A 42 6.73 -3.18 10.86
CA THR A 42 8.17 -2.96 10.77
C THR A 42 8.94 -3.23 12.06
N ARG A 43 8.26 -3.37 13.21
CA ARG A 43 8.89 -3.65 14.53
C ARG A 43 9.09 -5.15 14.75
N LEU A 44 10.03 -5.71 13.99
CA LEU A 44 10.27 -7.16 13.89
C LEU A 44 11.35 -7.69 14.84
N LYS A 45 12.09 -6.83 15.55
CA LYS A 45 13.11 -7.31 16.49
C LYS A 45 12.42 -7.93 17.70
N LEU A 46 12.88 -9.10 18.15
CA LEU A 46 12.31 -9.76 19.32
C LEU A 46 12.30 -8.84 20.56
N SER A 47 13.33 -8.02 20.74
CA SER A 47 13.40 -7.03 21.82
C SER A 47 12.27 -5.99 21.77
N GLU A 48 11.84 -5.59 20.57
CA GLU A 48 10.74 -4.64 20.38
C GLU A 48 9.41 -5.31 20.72
N CYS A 49 9.19 -6.55 20.25
CA CYS A 49 8.01 -7.33 20.60
C CYS A 49 7.91 -7.61 22.11
N ILE A 50 9.04 -7.87 22.79
CA ILE A 50 9.07 -8.02 24.26
C ILE A 50 8.67 -6.72 24.95
N ALA A 51 9.20 -5.58 24.50
CA ALA A 51 8.85 -4.28 25.07
C ALA A 51 7.34 -4.02 24.96
N ASP A 52 6.75 -4.30 23.80
CA ASP A 52 5.32 -4.07 23.56
C ASP A 52 4.44 -4.99 24.42
N VAL A 53 4.82 -6.26 24.57
CA VAL A 53 4.07 -7.19 25.44
C VAL A 53 4.12 -6.72 26.90
N LYS A 54 5.28 -6.25 27.37
CA LYS A 54 5.43 -5.72 28.75
C LYS A 54 4.67 -4.42 28.99
N GLU A 55 4.38 -3.65 27.94
CA GLU A 55 3.57 -2.43 28.04
C GLU A 55 2.10 -2.75 28.35
N VAL A 56 1.60 -3.90 27.86
CA VAL A 56 0.17 -4.26 27.93
C VAL A 56 -0.12 -5.44 28.84
N THR A 57 0.90 -6.00 29.50
CA THR A 57 0.78 -7.16 30.41
C THR A 57 1.74 -7.04 31.60
N ALA A 58 1.39 -7.71 32.70
CA ALA A 58 2.25 -7.88 33.88
C ALA A 58 2.60 -9.37 34.09
N TRP A 59 2.96 -10.04 32.99
CA TRP A 59 3.26 -11.47 32.98
C TRP A 59 4.68 -11.79 33.39
N ASP A 60 4.94 -13.07 33.68
CA ASP A 60 6.30 -13.54 33.93
C ASP A 60 7.17 -13.52 32.66
N GLU A 61 8.47 -13.77 32.83
CA GLU A 61 9.42 -13.71 31.71
C GLU A 61 9.12 -14.73 30.60
N LYS A 62 8.67 -15.93 30.98
CA LYS A 62 8.40 -17.00 30.02
C LYS A 62 7.16 -16.68 29.20
N GLU A 63 6.07 -16.30 29.86
CA GLU A 63 4.82 -15.88 29.22
C GLU A 63 5.04 -14.68 28.31
N THR A 64 5.80 -13.68 28.78
CA THR A 64 6.18 -12.50 27.99
C THR A 64 6.93 -12.90 26.72
N LEU A 65 7.94 -13.76 26.84
CA LEU A 65 8.76 -14.20 25.71
C LEU A 65 7.94 -14.98 24.68
N ASP A 66 7.08 -15.90 25.13
CA ASP A 66 6.24 -16.71 24.24
C ASP A 66 5.20 -15.84 23.52
N ALA A 67 4.63 -14.86 24.20
CA ALA A 67 3.74 -13.88 23.58
C ALA A 67 4.48 -12.99 22.57
N ALA A 68 5.66 -12.48 22.93
CA ALA A 68 6.45 -11.62 22.06
C ALA A 68 6.83 -12.32 20.76
N ARG A 69 7.20 -13.60 20.81
CA ARG A 69 7.45 -14.42 19.60
C ARG A 69 6.24 -14.44 18.69
N LYS A 70 5.05 -14.72 19.22
CA LYS A 70 3.79 -14.75 18.46
C LYS A 70 3.46 -13.39 17.84
N ILE A 71 3.69 -12.29 18.56
CA ILE A 71 3.49 -10.93 18.03
C ILE A 71 4.45 -10.65 16.87
N CYS A 72 5.73 -10.97 17.04
CA CYS A 72 6.73 -10.83 15.99
C CYS A 72 6.39 -11.65 14.73
N GLU A 73 5.93 -12.89 14.89
CA GLU A 73 5.46 -13.73 13.78
C GLU A 73 4.26 -13.11 13.03
N LYS A 74 3.31 -12.53 13.78
CA LYS A 74 2.15 -11.83 13.18
C LYS A 74 2.58 -10.59 12.40
N ARG A 75 3.50 -9.78 12.93
CA ARG A 75 4.08 -8.63 12.22
C ARG A 75 4.84 -9.03 10.96
N GLN A 76 5.56 -10.14 11.02
CA GLN A 76 6.24 -10.70 9.86
C GLN A 76 5.23 -11.14 8.78
N SER A 77 4.15 -11.81 9.20
CA SER A 77 3.05 -12.19 8.31
C SER A 77 2.40 -10.97 7.67
N HIS A 78 2.06 -9.95 8.45
CA HIS A 78 1.52 -8.69 7.95
C HIS A 78 2.45 -8.04 6.92
N THR A 79 3.73 -7.85 7.27
CA THR A 79 4.74 -7.30 6.35
C THR A 79 4.79 -8.07 5.04
N LYS A 80 4.79 -9.41 5.11
CA LYS A 80 4.80 -10.28 3.94
C LYS A 80 3.57 -10.08 3.06
N GLN A 81 2.37 -10.01 3.64
CA GLN A 81 1.14 -9.84 2.84
C GLN A 81 1.03 -8.44 2.24
N LYS A 82 1.44 -7.39 2.98
CA LYS A 82 1.53 -6.03 2.44
C LYS A 82 2.50 -5.97 1.26
N ALA A 83 3.69 -6.56 1.40
CA ALA A 83 4.66 -6.64 0.31
C ALA A 83 4.13 -7.41 -0.90
N ARG A 84 3.41 -8.52 -0.69
CA ARG A 84 2.75 -9.28 -1.75
C ARG A 84 1.71 -8.42 -2.48
N PHE A 85 0.84 -7.72 -1.76
CA PHE A 85 -0.16 -6.84 -2.37
C PHE A 85 0.47 -5.75 -3.24
N LEU A 86 1.49 -5.05 -2.72
CA LEU A 86 2.23 -4.04 -3.47
C LEU A 86 2.91 -4.62 -4.71
N ALA A 87 3.50 -5.82 -4.61
CA ALA A 87 4.10 -6.50 -5.75
C ALA A 87 3.05 -6.89 -6.80
N SER A 88 1.86 -7.31 -6.39
CA SER A 88 0.76 -7.65 -7.30
C SER A 88 0.23 -6.42 -8.03
N LEU A 89 0.08 -5.27 -7.35
CA LEU A 89 -0.26 -4.00 -8.00
C LEU A 89 0.79 -3.57 -9.01
N LYS A 90 2.07 -3.72 -8.68
CA LYS A 90 3.18 -3.44 -9.60
C LYS A 90 3.10 -4.33 -10.85
N LYS A 91 2.86 -5.63 -10.70
CA LYS A 91 2.66 -6.55 -11.83
C LYS A 91 1.47 -6.16 -12.70
N LEU A 92 0.35 -5.77 -12.08
CA LEU A 92 -0.84 -5.29 -12.79
C LEU A 92 -0.49 -4.06 -13.65
N GLN A 93 0.21 -3.08 -13.06
CA GLN A 93 0.69 -1.92 -13.81
C GLN A 93 1.59 -2.32 -14.97
N GLU A 94 2.64 -3.10 -14.71
CA GLU A 94 3.60 -3.52 -15.74
C GLU A 94 2.91 -4.20 -16.92
N GLN A 95 1.91 -5.04 -16.64
CA GLN A 95 1.16 -5.76 -17.65
C GLN A 95 0.22 -4.87 -18.48
N TYR A 96 -0.45 -3.90 -17.85
CA TYR A 96 -1.56 -3.16 -18.47
C TYR A 96 -1.25 -1.70 -18.86
N GLN A 97 -0.16 -1.09 -18.37
CA GLN A 97 0.11 0.34 -18.56
C GLN A 97 0.19 0.79 -20.03
N ASN A 98 0.57 -0.11 -20.93
CA ASN A 98 0.65 0.14 -22.37
C ASN A 98 -0.27 -0.77 -23.18
N TYR A 99 -1.20 -1.48 -22.51
CA TYR A 99 -2.10 -2.43 -23.15
C TYR A 99 -3.38 -1.70 -23.58
N THR A 100 -3.31 -1.06 -24.74
CA THR A 100 -4.37 -0.17 -25.25
C THR A 100 -5.57 -0.91 -25.84
N ASN A 101 -5.42 -2.20 -26.17
CA ASN A 101 -6.51 -3.02 -26.65
C ASN A 101 -7.64 -3.05 -25.59
N HIS A 102 -8.89 -2.84 -26.01
CA HIS A 102 -10.05 -2.71 -25.12
C HIS A 102 -9.94 -1.65 -24.00
N GLY A 103 -8.93 -0.76 -24.02
CA GLY A 103 -8.79 0.34 -23.07
C GLY A 103 -8.36 -0.06 -21.66
N PHE A 104 -7.66 -1.19 -21.48
CA PHE A 104 -7.16 -1.61 -20.15
C PHE A 104 -6.22 -0.59 -19.52
N ASP A 105 -5.35 0.03 -20.32
CA ASP A 105 -4.47 1.13 -19.93
C ASP A 105 -5.23 2.29 -19.27
N LYS A 106 -6.41 2.64 -19.80
CA LYS A 106 -7.28 3.70 -19.27
C LYS A 106 -7.97 3.30 -17.96
N GLN A 107 -8.25 2.02 -17.78
CA GLN A 107 -8.91 1.49 -16.57
C GLN A 107 -7.92 1.17 -15.45
N LEU A 108 -6.63 1.00 -15.76
CA LEU A 108 -5.60 0.61 -14.80
C LEU A 108 -5.53 1.51 -13.55
N PRO A 109 -5.57 2.87 -13.66
CA PRO A 109 -5.58 3.72 -12.47
C PRO A 109 -6.77 3.46 -11.54
N THR A 110 -7.96 3.27 -12.12
CA THR A 110 -9.19 2.93 -11.38
C THR A 110 -9.05 1.57 -10.69
N ALA A 111 -8.57 0.55 -11.41
CA ALA A 111 -8.39 -0.79 -10.85
C ALA A 111 -7.42 -0.81 -9.65
N ILE A 112 -6.35 0.00 -9.70
CA ILE A 112 -5.42 0.17 -8.58
C ILE A 112 -6.09 0.87 -7.40
N ALA A 113 -6.84 1.95 -7.64
CA ALA A 113 -7.56 2.69 -6.60
C ALA A 113 -8.64 1.82 -5.93
N ASP A 114 -9.38 1.04 -6.71
CA ASP A 114 -10.40 0.11 -6.21
C ASP A 114 -9.77 -1.00 -5.37
N SER A 115 -8.62 -1.52 -5.78
CA SER A 115 -7.87 -2.52 -5.01
C SER A 115 -7.50 -2.01 -3.62
N TRP A 116 -7.04 -0.75 -3.52
CA TRP A 116 -6.78 -0.10 -2.23
C TRP A 116 -8.06 0.11 -1.42
N THR A 117 -9.14 0.52 -2.07
CA THR A 117 -10.45 0.72 -1.44
C THR A 117 -10.99 -0.58 -0.84
N ILE A 118 -10.79 -1.71 -1.52
CA ILE A 118 -11.19 -3.03 -1.03
C ILE A 118 -10.38 -3.44 0.20
N VAL A 119 -9.06 -3.24 0.19
CA VAL A 119 -8.22 -3.51 1.37
C VAL A 119 -8.65 -2.63 2.55
N LYS A 120 -8.88 -1.33 2.31
CA LYS A 120 -9.35 -0.41 3.35
C LYS A 120 -10.70 -0.84 3.90
N SER A 121 -11.66 -1.14 3.04
CA SER A 121 -13.01 -1.56 3.44
C SER A 121 -12.99 -2.86 4.26
N CYS A 122 -12.10 -3.80 3.91
CA CYS A 122 -11.87 -5.01 4.71
C CYS A 122 -11.34 -4.68 6.12
N ILE A 123 -10.39 -3.75 6.22
CA ILE A 123 -9.83 -3.30 7.50
C ILE A 123 -10.91 -2.61 8.33
N ASP A 124 -11.56 -1.58 7.77
CA ASP A 124 -12.59 -0.80 8.45
C ASP A 124 -13.73 -1.71 8.96
N PHE A 125 -14.18 -2.65 8.13
CA PHE A 125 -15.21 -3.61 8.51
C PHE A 125 -14.75 -4.47 9.70
N LYS A 126 -13.55 -5.07 9.64
CA LYS A 126 -13.09 -5.96 10.70
C LYS A 126 -12.76 -5.22 11.99
N GLU A 127 -12.17 -4.03 11.91
CA GLU A 127 -11.85 -3.22 13.08
C GLU A 127 -13.09 -2.63 13.73
N GLY A 128 -14.12 -2.25 12.95
CA GLY A 128 -15.38 -1.72 13.46
C GLY A 128 -16.16 -2.66 14.39
N PHE A 129 -15.90 -3.97 14.33
CA PHE A 129 -16.49 -4.97 15.23
C PHE A 129 -15.50 -5.56 16.25
N THR A 130 -14.28 -5.02 16.33
CA THR A 130 -13.23 -5.57 17.21
C THR A 130 -12.87 -4.58 18.31
N SER A 131 -12.96 -5.02 19.57
CA SER A 131 -12.46 -4.29 20.74
C SER A 131 -11.49 -5.17 21.55
N PRO A 132 -10.23 -5.32 21.12
CA PRO A 132 -9.28 -6.22 21.77
C PRO A 132 -8.84 -5.69 23.15
N HIS A 133 -8.39 -6.59 24.02
CA HIS A 133 -7.85 -6.27 25.35
C HIS A 133 -6.61 -7.13 25.64
N ASN A 134 -5.78 -6.70 26.60
CA ASN A 134 -4.50 -7.34 26.96
C ASN A 134 -3.60 -7.51 25.71
N VAL A 135 -2.83 -8.58 25.62
CA VAL A 135 -1.96 -8.85 24.46
C VAL A 135 -2.69 -8.91 23.10
N ALA A 136 -4.02 -9.09 23.09
CA ALA A 136 -4.79 -9.08 21.85
C ALA A 136 -4.74 -7.73 21.15
N VAL A 137 -4.52 -6.61 21.87
CA VAL A 137 -4.35 -5.27 21.26
C VAL A 137 -3.17 -5.20 20.31
N LEU A 138 -2.14 -6.02 20.53
CA LEU A 138 -0.97 -6.11 19.67
C LEU A 138 -1.16 -7.09 18.51
N SER A 139 -2.04 -8.08 18.68
CA SER A 139 -2.11 -9.24 17.79
C SER A 139 -3.26 -9.17 16.78
N VAL A 140 -4.36 -8.52 17.16
CA VAL A 140 -5.57 -8.44 16.33
C VAL A 140 -5.40 -7.45 15.16
N PRO A 141 -4.86 -6.23 15.36
CA PRO A 141 -4.57 -5.31 14.26
C PRO A 141 -3.68 -5.94 13.17
N GLU A 142 -2.67 -6.71 13.57
CA GLU A 142 -1.75 -7.42 12.65
C GLU A 142 -2.47 -8.52 11.86
N ASN A 143 -3.31 -9.32 12.53
CA ASN A 143 -4.09 -10.38 11.90
C ASN A 143 -5.08 -9.82 10.86
N ILE A 144 -5.80 -8.75 11.23
CA ILE A 144 -6.78 -8.10 10.36
C ILE A 144 -6.08 -7.59 9.09
N ARG A 145 -5.00 -6.82 9.26
CA ARG A 145 -4.28 -6.23 8.12
C ARG A 145 -3.58 -7.27 7.27
N SER A 146 -2.92 -8.26 7.87
CA SER A 146 -2.36 -9.40 7.13
C SER A 146 -3.42 -10.09 6.26
N GLY A 147 -4.59 -10.36 6.82
CA GLY A 147 -5.71 -10.97 6.09
C GLY A 147 -6.26 -10.08 4.97
N CYS A 148 -6.42 -8.78 5.21
CA CYS A 148 -6.96 -7.84 4.22
C CYS A 148 -5.95 -7.56 3.09
N TYR A 149 -4.66 -7.47 3.38
CA TYR A 149 -3.63 -7.39 2.35
C TYR A 149 -3.54 -8.69 1.53
N SER A 150 -3.69 -9.86 2.16
CA SER A 150 -3.75 -11.14 1.44
C SER A 150 -4.96 -11.19 0.49
N LEU A 151 -6.13 -10.73 0.94
CA LEU A 151 -7.33 -10.61 0.10
C LEU A 151 -7.08 -9.68 -1.11
N GLY A 152 -6.54 -8.48 -0.86
CA GLY A 152 -6.22 -7.53 -1.93
C GLY A 152 -5.22 -8.09 -2.92
N ALA A 153 -4.18 -8.79 -2.44
CA ALA A 153 -3.19 -9.44 -3.29
C ALA A 153 -3.83 -10.49 -4.20
N SER A 154 -4.65 -11.39 -3.63
CA SER A 154 -5.33 -12.43 -4.39
C SER A 154 -6.30 -11.86 -5.44
N LEU A 155 -7.01 -10.77 -5.11
CA LEU A 155 -7.88 -10.09 -6.07
C LEU A 155 -7.07 -9.55 -7.27
N VAL A 156 -5.99 -8.81 -7.01
CA VAL A 156 -5.15 -8.24 -8.07
C VAL A 156 -4.51 -9.35 -8.91
N GLU A 157 -4.01 -10.40 -8.27
CA GLU A 157 -3.40 -11.54 -8.95
C GLU A 157 -4.40 -12.24 -9.89
N SER A 158 -5.68 -12.33 -9.51
CA SER A 158 -6.73 -12.94 -10.34
C SER A 158 -7.01 -12.17 -11.64
N ALA A 159 -6.63 -10.89 -11.70
CA ALA A 159 -6.76 -10.05 -12.88
C ALA A 159 -5.53 -10.10 -13.81
N LEU A 160 -4.47 -10.84 -13.47
CA LEU A 160 -3.29 -10.98 -14.33
C LEU A 160 -3.54 -12.05 -15.42
N PHE A 161 -2.96 -11.87 -16.61
CA PHE A 161 -3.27 -12.70 -17.79
C PHE A 161 -2.80 -14.16 -17.67
N ASN A 162 -1.86 -14.44 -16.76
CA ASN A 162 -1.24 -15.77 -16.60
C ASN A 162 -1.91 -16.65 -15.51
N GLN A 163 -3.22 -16.54 -15.30
CA GLN A 163 -3.91 -17.43 -14.35
C GLN A 163 -4.10 -18.86 -14.88
N THR A 164 -3.99 -19.12 -16.20
CA THR A 164 -3.77 -20.45 -16.80
C THR A 164 -3.63 -20.34 -18.33
N GLN A 165 -2.43 -20.61 -18.85
CA GLN A 165 -2.25 -21.54 -19.97
C GLN A 165 -1.24 -22.59 -19.51
#